data_AF-A0A0Q9KWV0-F1
#
_entry.id   AF-A0A0Q9KWV0-F1
#
_cell.length_a   1.000
_cell.length_b   1.000
_cell.length_c   1.000
_cell.angle_alpha   90.00
_cell.angle_beta   90.00
_cell.angle_gamma   90.00
#
_symmetry.space_group_name_H-M   'P 1'
#
loop_
_entity.id
_entity.type
_entity.pdbx_description
1 polymer ?
#
loop_
_entity_poly.entity_id
_entity_poly.type
_entity_poly.pdbx_seq_one_letter_code
_entity_poly.pdbx_strand_id
1 'polypeptide(L)'
;MGETLHLTAVLEARGPAGGFTLTDEQVAALGDGAKAFPVVVTVNGKPIPLRLARMGGENLVGFSKANRAAAGVELGDEVTFDIAADQAPREVQVPDDLAAALSADPPVEAAFAALASSHRKEFVRWVTEAKREQTRAERVAKTAEMVRAGQTR
;
A
#
# COMPACT_ATOMS: atom_id res chain seq x y z
N MET A 1 5.66 -14.05 -10.59
CA MET A 1 4.50 -14.66 -9.91
C MET A 1 4.82 -14.60 -8.43
N GLY A 2 4.15 -13.75 -7.67
CA GLY A 2 4.40 -13.65 -6.23
C GLY A 2 4.03 -14.97 -5.56
N GLU A 3 4.85 -15.41 -4.62
CA GLU A 3 4.58 -16.62 -3.86
C GLU A 3 3.28 -16.45 -3.08
N THR A 4 2.33 -17.36 -3.27
CA THR A 4 1.06 -17.37 -2.52
C THR A 4 1.20 -18.38 -1.40
N LEU A 5 1.06 -17.91 -0.16
CA LEU A 5 1.07 -18.73 1.03
C LEU A 5 -0.35 -19.19 1.34
N HIS A 6 -0.55 -20.49 1.38
CA HIS A 6 -1.80 -21.11 1.83
C HIS A 6 -1.68 -21.49 3.30
N LEU A 7 -2.50 -20.89 4.16
CA LEU A 7 -2.45 -21.11 5.61
C LEU A 7 -3.85 -21.31 6.17
N THR A 8 -4.07 -22.40 6.91
CA THR A 8 -5.25 -22.53 7.76
C THR A 8 -4.93 -21.98 9.15
N ALA A 9 -5.72 -21.03 9.62
CA ALA A 9 -5.56 -20.42 10.94
C ALA A 9 -6.92 -20.04 11.54
N VAL A 10 -6.95 -19.94 12.87
CA VAL A 10 -8.10 -19.38 13.58
C VAL A 10 -8.02 -17.87 13.58
N LEU A 11 -9.12 -17.19 13.26
CA LEU A 11 -9.19 -15.73 13.34
C LEU A 11 -9.37 -15.27 14.78
N GLU A 12 -8.26 -15.07 15.49
CA GLU A 12 -8.26 -14.72 16.91
C GLU A 12 -8.69 -13.27 17.15
N ALA A 13 -9.35 -13.02 18.29
CA ALA A 13 -9.71 -11.68 18.72
C ALA A 13 -8.48 -10.88 19.13
N ARG A 14 -8.31 -9.68 18.56
CA ARG A 14 -7.26 -8.72 18.90
C ARG A 14 -7.91 -7.35 19.13
N GLY A 15 -8.46 -7.18 20.34
CA GLY A 15 -9.27 -6.02 20.70
C GLY A 15 -10.59 -5.97 19.90
N PRO A 16 -10.95 -4.84 19.25
CA PRO A 16 -12.14 -4.77 18.39
C PRO A 16 -11.96 -5.46 17.01
N ALA A 17 -10.72 -5.83 16.67
CA ALA A 17 -10.35 -6.48 15.43
C ALA A 17 -10.16 -8.00 15.62
N GLY A 18 -10.03 -8.72 14.51
CA GLY A 18 -9.52 -10.08 14.49
C GLY A 18 -8.15 -10.12 13.81
N GLY A 19 -7.43 -11.23 13.92
CA GLY A 19 -6.22 -11.45 13.14
C GLY A 19 -5.63 -12.83 13.38
N PHE A 20 -4.69 -13.19 12.53
CA PHE A 20 -3.85 -14.38 12.70
C PHE A 20 -2.39 -13.98 12.57
N THR A 21 -1.51 -14.84 13.09
CA THR A 21 -0.07 -14.63 13.06
C THR A 21 0.62 -15.50 12.02
N LEU A 22 1.77 -15.03 11.56
CA LEU A 22 2.64 -15.70 10.60
C LEU A 22 4.02 -15.90 11.23
N THR A 23 4.68 -17.01 10.91
CA THR A 23 6.07 -17.24 11.32
C THR A 23 7.02 -16.31 10.57
N ASP A 24 8.21 -16.04 11.12
CA ASP A 24 9.22 -15.21 10.44
C ASP A 24 9.62 -15.81 9.07
N GLU A 25 9.64 -17.14 8.93
CA GLU A 25 9.89 -17.82 7.64
C GLU A 25 8.79 -17.51 6.61
N GLN A 26 7.52 -17.62 6.99
CA GLN A 26 6.39 -17.31 6.12
C GLN A 26 6.41 -15.84 5.66
N VAL A 27 6.76 -14.93 6.57
CA VAL A 27 6.87 -13.50 6.24
C VAL A 27 8.05 -13.22 5.34
N ALA A 28 9.21 -13.86 5.59
CA ALA A 28 10.39 -13.69 4.75
C ALA A 28 10.14 -14.18 3.32
N ALA A 29 9.43 -15.30 3.16
CA ALA A 29 9.03 -15.87 1.89
C ALA A 29 8.07 -14.96 1.09
N LEU A 30 7.10 -14.33 1.77
CA LEU A 30 6.15 -13.41 1.16
C LEU A 30 6.75 -12.03 0.83
N GLY A 31 7.61 -11.52 1.71
CA GLY A 31 8.00 -10.11 1.77
C GLY A 31 9.42 -9.79 1.32
N ASP A 32 10.18 -10.77 0.82
CA ASP A 32 11.60 -10.60 0.49
C ASP A 32 12.40 -10.02 1.68
N GLY A 33 12.12 -10.53 2.89
CA GLY A 33 12.72 -10.05 4.13
C GLY A 33 12.15 -8.74 4.71
N ALA A 34 11.15 -8.12 4.07
CA ALA A 34 10.44 -6.98 4.64
C ALA A 34 9.59 -7.39 5.86
N LYS A 35 9.64 -6.60 6.93
CA LYS A 35 8.90 -6.87 8.19
C LYS A 35 7.48 -6.30 8.22
N ALA A 36 7.13 -5.46 7.24
CA ALA A 36 5.79 -4.90 7.09
C ALA A 36 5.55 -4.44 5.65
N PHE A 37 4.53 -4.99 5.01
CA PHE A 37 4.21 -4.73 3.61
C PHE A 37 2.72 -5.01 3.34
N PRO A 38 2.15 -4.42 2.27
CA PRO A 38 0.76 -4.71 1.91
C PRO A 38 0.64 -6.15 1.40
N VAL A 39 -0.46 -6.81 1.75
CA VAL A 39 -0.77 -8.18 1.34
C VAL A 39 -2.20 -8.23 0.84
N VAL A 40 -2.49 -9.12 -0.10
CA VAL A 40 -3.85 -9.51 -0.44
C VAL A 40 -4.11 -10.85 0.23
N VAL A 41 -5.15 -10.91 1.05
CA VAL A 41 -5.60 -12.15 1.66
C VAL A 41 -6.91 -12.57 1.01
N THR A 42 -6.91 -13.71 0.35
CA THR A 42 -8.11 -14.29 -0.26
C THR A 42 -8.73 -15.29 0.70
N VAL A 43 -10.04 -15.14 0.91
CA VAL A 43 -10.85 -16.04 1.73
C VAL A 43 -12.14 -16.33 1.00
N ASN A 44 -12.52 -17.60 0.86
CA ASN A 44 -13.72 -17.99 0.11
C ASN A 44 -13.76 -17.39 -1.32
N GLY A 45 -12.59 -17.29 -1.98
CA GLY A 45 -12.45 -16.67 -3.29
C GLY A 45 -12.56 -15.14 -3.32
N LYS A 46 -12.65 -14.47 -2.17
CA LYS A 46 -12.75 -13.00 -2.06
C LYS A 46 -11.39 -12.40 -1.67
N PRO A 47 -10.72 -11.67 -2.56
CA PRO A 47 -9.45 -11.00 -2.23
C PRO A 47 -9.72 -9.75 -1.39
N ILE A 48 -9.09 -9.69 -0.21
CA ILE A 48 -9.17 -8.56 0.72
C ILE A 48 -7.78 -7.92 0.85
N PRO A 49 -7.62 -6.65 0.43
CA PRO A 49 -6.36 -5.94 0.61
C PRO A 49 -6.15 -5.60 2.09
N LEU A 50 -5.07 -6.12 2.65
CA LEU A 50 -4.67 -5.96 4.05
C LEU A 50 -3.20 -5.54 4.14
N ARG A 51 -2.69 -5.48 5.37
CA ARG A 51 -1.29 -5.20 5.65
C ARG A 51 -0.77 -6.20 6.65
N LEU A 52 0.37 -6.79 6.33
CA LEU A 52 1.19 -7.51 7.29
C LEU A 52 2.03 -6.50 8.06
N ALA A 53 2.01 -6.60 9.38
CA ALA A 53 2.85 -5.78 10.24
C ALA A 53 3.36 -6.59 11.43
N ARG A 54 4.57 -6.26 11.90
CA ARG A 54 5.10 -6.79 13.15
C ARG A 54 4.61 -5.94 14.33
N MET A 55 3.82 -6.52 15.23
CA MET A 55 3.33 -5.85 16.46
C MET A 55 3.69 -6.71 17.67
N GLY A 56 4.30 -6.11 18.70
CA GLY A 56 4.67 -6.84 19.92
C GLY A 56 5.65 -8.01 19.71
N GLY A 57 6.36 -8.04 18.58
CA GLY A 57 7.27 -9.14 18.21
C GLY A 57 6.64 -10.21 17.32
N GLU A 58 5.31 -10.21 17.16
CA GLU A 58 4.56 -11.15 16.31
C GLU A 58 4.30 -10.55 14.93
N ASN A 59 4.38 -11.36 13.86
CA ASN A 59 3.95 -10.93 12.53
C ASN A 59 2.46 -11.19 12.38
N LEU A 60 1.67 -10.15 12.14
CA LEU A 60 0.22 -10.22 12.21
C LEU A 60 -0.44 -9.63 10.96
N VAL A 61 -1.51 -10.28 10.53
CA VAL A 61 -2.47 -9.73 9.56
C VAL A 61 -3.80 -9.46 10.26
N GLY A 62 -4.15 -8.19 10.35
CA GLY A 62 -5.33 -7.73 11.06
C GLY A 62 -6.56 -7.60 10.17
N PHE A 63 -7.68 -8.13 10.65
CA PHE A 63 -9.00 -7.98 10.06
C PHE A 63 -9.86 -7.04 10.91
N SER A 64 -10.13 -5.84 10.39
CA SER A 64 -11.14 -4.95 10.95
C SER A 64 -12.54 -5.59 10.88
N LYS A 65 -13.51 -5.05 11.62
CA LYS A 65 -14.92 -5.50 11.52
C LYS A 65 -15.44 -5.46 10.06
N ALA A 66 -15.06 -4.43 9.30
CA ALA A 66 -15.43 -4.30 7.89
C ALA A 66 -14.78 -5.38 7.01
N ASN A 67 -13.49 -5.66 7.22
CA ASN A 67 -12.76 -6.67 6.45
C ASN A 67 -13.26 -8.08 6.76
N ARG A 68 -13.61 -8.36 8.02
CA ARG A 68 -14.27 -9.62 8.43
C ARG A 68 -15.60 -9.82 7.70
N ALA A 69 -16.45 -8.79 7.70
CA ALA A 69 -17.73 -8.82 6.99
C ALA A 69 -17.56 -9.01 5.48
N ALA A 70 -16.56 -8.35 4.87
CA ALA A 70 -16.26 -8.50 3.44
C ALA A 70 -15.78 -9.93 3.09
N ALA A 71 -14.89 -10.50 3.92
CA ALA A 71 -14.41 -11.88 3.79
C ALA A 71 -15.51 -12.92 4.13
N GLY A 72 -16.51 -12.54 4.93
CA GLY A 72 -17.53 -13.45 5.43
C GLY A 72 -17.02 -14.38 6.52
N VAL A 73 -16.15 -13.87 7.40
CA VAL A 73 -15.54 -14.63 8.51
C VAL A 73 -15.86 -14.00 9.86
N GLU A 74 -15.91 -14.82 10.90
CA GLU A 74 -16.15 -14.39 12.28
C GLU A 74 -14.92 -14.64 13.17
N LEU A 75 -14.92 -14.05 14.37
CA LEU A 75 -13.83 -14.34 15.33
C LEU A 75 -13.97 -15.76 15.85
N GLY A 76 -12.86 -16.48 15.95
CA GLY A 76 -12.83 -17.89 16.34
C GLY A 76 -13.09 -18.86 15.19
N ASP A 77 -13.37 -18.38 13.99
CA ASP A 77 -13.54 -19.22 12.81
C ASP A 77 -12.18 -19.76 12.34
N GLU A 78 -12.11 -21.05 12.05
CA GLU A 78 -10.94 -21.68 11.43
C GLU A 78 -11.10 -21.63 9.91
N VAL A 79 -10.22 -20.87 9.25
CA VAL A 79 -10.37 -20.57 7.82
C VAL A 79 -9.04 -20.75 7.11
N THR A 80 -9.10 -21.19 5.85
CA THR A 80 -7.95 -21.20 4.95
C THR A 80 -7.82 -19.84 4.28
N PHE A 81 -6.64 -19.25 4.43
CA PHE A 81 -6.26 -17.96 3.87
C PHE A 81 -5.21 -18.16 2.78
N ASP A 82 -5.45 -17.59 1.60
CA ASP A 82 -4.42 -17.44 0.57
C ASP A 82 -3.81 -16.04 0.69
N ILE A 83 -2.57 -15.95 1.13
CA ILE A 83 -1.87 -14.68 1.35
C ILE A 83 -0.83 -14.48 0.25
N ALA A 84 -0.86 -13.34 -0.42
CA ALA A 84 0.18 -12.93 -1.36
C ALA A 84 0.61 -11.49 -1.07
N ALA A 85 1.87 -11.15 -1.32
CA ALA A 85 2.31 -9.76 -1.27
C ALA A 85 1.58 -8.93 -2.34
N ASP A 86 1.03 -7.79 -1.91
CA ASP A 86 0.40 -6.82 -2.81
C ASP A 86 1.50 -6.02 -3.52
N GLN A 87 2.06 -6.61 -4.58
CA GLN A 87 3.07 -5.97 -5.42
C GLN A 87 2.44 -5.17 -6.58
N ALA A 88 1.12 -5.04 -6.60
CA ALA A 88 0.44 -4.28 -7.63
C ALA A 88 0.98 -2.83 -7.63
N PRO A 89 1.41 -2.31 -8.79
CA PRO A 89 1.83 -0.93 -8.89
C PRO A 89 0.64 -0.05 -8.52
N ARG A 90 0.75 0.69 -7.43
CA ARG A 90 -0.23 1.71 -7.07
C ARG A 90 -0.06 2.86 -8.06
N GLU A 91 -0.69 2.73 -9.23
CA GLU A 91 -0.70 3.76 -10.25
C GLU A 91 -1.26 5.04 -9.62
N VAL A 92 -0.41 6.06 -9.55
CA VAL A 92 -0.82 7.40 -9.14
C VAL A 92 -1.26 8.09 -10.41
N GLN A 93 -2.54 8.46 -10.49
CA GLN A 93 -3.05 9.24 -11.62
C GLN A 93 -2.44 10.65 -11.54
N VAL A 94 -1.39 10.88 -12.31
CA VAL A 94 -0.71 12.19 -12.41
C VAL A 94 -1.54 13.07 -13.35
N PRO A 95 -1.97 14.26 -12.93
CA PRO A 95 -2.72 15.16 -13.81
C PRO A 95 -1.84 15.69 -14.94
N ASP A 96 -2.44 15.97 -16.10
CA ASP A 96 -1.73 16.34 -17.33
C ASP A 96 -0.77 17.53 -17.18
N ASP A 97 -1.14 18.55 -16.41
CA ASP A 97 -0.30 19.72 -16.14
C ASP A 97 0.97 19.36 -15.36
N LEU A 98 0.87 18.45 -14.37
CA LEU A 98 2.02 17.98 -13.63
C LEU A 98 2.88 17.06 -14.50
N ALA A 99 2.26 16.18 -15.28
CA ALA A 99 2.97 15.32 -16.21
C ALA A 99 3.75 16.14 -17.24
N ALA A 100 3.14 17.18 -17.82
CA ALA A 100 3.80 18.07 -18.78
C ALA A 100 4.99 18.81 -18.15
N ALA A 101 4.86 19.29 -16.90
CA ALA A 101 5.93 19.97 -16.20
C ALA A 101 7.11 19.04 -15.83
N LEU A 102 6.82 17.79 -15.46
CA LEU A 102 7.85 16.79 -15.20
C LEU A 102 8.57 16.39 -16.50
N SER A 103 7.83 16.19 -17.59
CA SER A 103 8.38 15.78 -18.89
C SER A 103 9.25 16.84 -19.56
N ALA A 104 9.11 18.10 -19.15
CA ALA A 104 10.01 19.18 -19.56
C ALA A 104 11.46 18.97 -19.07
N ASP A 105 11.68 18.10 -18.08
CA ASP A 105 12.99 17.77 -17.53
C ASP A 105 13.09 16.25 -17.28
N PRO A 106 13.64 15.48 -18.24
CA PRO A 106 13.74 14.01 -18.15
C PRO A 106 14.36 13.47 -16.85
N PRO A 107 15.41 14.09 -16.25
CA PRO A 107 15.92 13.60 -14.97
C PRO A 107 14.93 13.81 -13.82
N VAL A 108 14.15 14.90 -13.81
CA VAL A 108 13.07 15.11 -12.83
C VAL A 108 11.91 14.12 -13.04
N GLU A 109 11.53 13.83 -14.28
CA GLU A 109 10.52 12.81 -14.59
C GLU A 109 10.92 11.44 -14.03
N ALA A 110 12.16 11.01 -14.29
CA ALA A 110 12.71 9.77 -13.78
C ALA A 110 12.79 9.75 -12.24
N ALA A 111 13.22 10.86 -11.63
CA ALA A 111 13.27 10.99 -10.18
C ALA A 111 11.88 10.91 -9.55
N PHE A 112 10.86 11.56 -10.15
CA PHE A 112 9.48 11.45 -9.69
C PHE A 112 8.95 10.03 -9.80
N ALA A 113 9.21 9.35 -10.92
CA ALA A 113 8.79 7.96 -11.15
C ALA A 113 9.43 6.99 -10.14
N ALA A 114 10.68 7.24 -9.73
CA ALA A 114 11.41 6.46 -8.74
C ALA A 114 10.91 6.65 -7.29
N LEU A 115 10.15 7.71 -7.00
CA LEU A 115 9.59 7.93 -5.67
C LEU A 115 8.60 6.81 -5.27
N ALA A 116 8.58 6.50 -3.98
CA ALA A 116 7.55 5.66 -3.38
C ALA A 116 6.15 6.18 -3.75
N SER A 117 5.20 5.27 -4.01
CA SER A 117 3.85 5.63 -4.47
C SER A 117 3.14 6.60 -3.52
N SER A 118 3.45 6.56 -2.21
CA SER A 118 2.88 7.48 -1.23
C SER A 118 3.32 8.92 -1.48
N HIS A 119 4.62 9.16 -1.70
CA HIS A 119 5.13 10.51 -1.98
C HIS A 119 4.60 11.04 -3.31
N ARG A 120 4.52 10.18 -4.35
CA ARG A 120 3.87 10.55 -5.62
C ARG A 120 2.41 10.94 -5.41
N LYS A 121 1.65 10.18 -4.62
CA LYS A 121 0.26 10.50 -4.25
C LYS A 121 0.15 11.82 -3.50
N GLU A 122 1.08 12.13 -2.60
CA GLU A 122 1.06 13.37 -1.83
C GLU A 122 1.31 14.59 -2.70
N PHE A 123 2.25 14.54 -3.64
CA PHE A 123 2.45 15.60 -4.64
C PHE A 123 1.21 15.80 -5.52
N VAL A 124 0.64 14.71 -6.05
CA VAL A 124 -0.58 14.76 -6.87
C VAL A 124 -1.74 15.33 -6.08
N ARG A 125 -1.96 14.88 -4.83
CA ARG A 125 -3.00 15.42 -3.95
C ARG A 125 -2.79 16.92 -3.74
N TRP A 126 -1.56 17.33 -3.41
CA TRP A 126 -1.24 18.73 -3.19
C TRP A 126 -1.51 19.61 -4.42
N VAL A 127 -1.18 19.15 -5.63
CA VAL A 127 -1.51 19.88 -6.87
C VAL A 127 -3.02 19.91 -7.13
N THR A 128 -3.72 18.77 -6.99
CA THR A 128 -5.17 18.66 -7.27
C THR A 128 -6.06 19.40 -6.26
N GLU A 129 -5.62 19.55 -5.01
CA GLU A 129 -6.36 20.32 -3.99
C GLU A 129 -6.35 21.84 -4.25
N ALA A 130 -5.48 22.34 -5.13
CA ALA A 130 -5.44 23.77 -5.47
C ALA A 130 -6.59 24.16 -6.41
N LYS A 131 -7.64 24.78 -5.85
CA LYS A 131 -8.82 25.24 -6.60
C LYS A 131 -8.57 26.42 -7.55
N ARG A 132 -7.55 27.24 -7.28
CA ARG A 132 -7.17 28.38 -8.13
C ARG A 132 -6.09 27.93 -9.11
N GLU A 133 -6.29 28.20 -10.39
CA GLU A 133 -5.36 27.82 -11.47
C GLU A 133 -3.94 28.35 -11.23
N GLN A 134 -3.82 29.61 -10.76
CA GLN A 134 -2.52 30.18 -10.42
C GLN A 134 -1.79 29.38 -9.32
N THR A 135 -2.48 29.06 -8.22
CA THR A 135 -1.91 28.26 -7.14
C THR A 135 -1.58 26.84 -7.61
N ARG A 136 -2.36 26.29 -8.53
CA ARG A 136 -2.10 24.98 -9.13
C ARG A 136 -0.80 25.00 -9.93
N ALA A 137 -0.63 25.99 -10.81
CA ALA A 137 0.59 26.19 -11.58
C ALA A 137 1.83 26.39 -10.68
N GLU A 138 1.71 27.18 -9.61
CA GLU A 138 2.79 27.35 -8.63
C GLU A 138 3.18 26.03 -7.95
N ARG A 139 2.20 25.21 -7.55
CA ARG A 139 2.45 23.89 -6.93
C ARG A 139 3.06 22.89 -7.91
N VAL A 140 2.67 22.93 -9.18
CA VAL A 140 3.27 22.11 -10.24
C VAL A 140 4.75 22.45 -10.40
N ALA A 141 5.07 23.74 -10.56
CA ALA A 141 6.45 24.19 -10.64
C ALA A 141 7.24 23.80 -9.39
N LYS A 142 6.65 24.00 -8.21
CA LYS A 142 7.29 23.66 -6.94
C LYS A 142 7.54 22.16 -6.77
N THR A 143 6.63 21.34 -7.27
CA THR A 143 6.79 19.87 -7.27
C THR A 143 8.01 19.48 -8.09
N ALA A 144 8.16 20.01 -9.31
CA ALA A 144 9.33 19.74 -10.15
C ALA A 144 10.64 20.20 -9.48
N GLU A 145 10.66 21.36 -8.82
CA GLU A 145 11.82 21.83 -8.06
C GLU A 145 12.17 20.89 -6.89
N MET A 146 11.18 20.49 -6.09
CA MET A 146 11.38 19.62 -4.93
C MET A 146 11.90 18.24 -5.36
N VAL A 147 11.31 17.67 -6.42
CA VAL A 147 11.77 16.40 -6.99
C VAL A 147 13.20 16.50 -7.49
N ARG A 148 13.55 17.60 -8.17
CA ARG A 148 14.94 17.87 -8.61
C ARG A 148 15.91 17.91 -7.43
N ALA A 149 15.49 18.46 -6.30
CA ALA A 149 16.26 18.52 -5.06
C ALA A 149 16.24 17.21 -4.25
N GLY A 150 15.55 16.15 -4.72
CA GLY A 150 15.40 14.89 -4.00
C GLY A 150 14.50 14.98 -2.75
N GLN A 151 13.67 16.01 -2.66
CA GLN A 151 12.78 16.25 -1.54
C GLN A 151 11.41 15.61 -1.77
N THR A 152 10.81 15.12 -0.69
CA THR A 152 9.45 14.60 -0.66
C THR A 152 8.49 15.62 -0.04
N ARG A 153 7.19 15.48 -0.30
CA ARG A 153 6.16 16.36 0.25
C ARG A 153 5.71 15.89 1.63
#